data_AF-A0A1R1SGL7-F1
#
_entry.id   AF-A0A1R1SGL7-F1
#
_cell.length_a   1.000
_cell.length_b   1.000
_cell.length_c   1.000
_cell.angle_alpha   90.00
_cell.angle_beta   90.00
_cell.angle_gamma   90.00
#
_symmetry.space_group_name_H-M   'P 1'
#
loop_
_entity.id
_entity.type
_entity.pdbx_description
1 polymer ?
#
loop_
_entity_poly.entity_id
_entity_poly.type
_entity_poly.pdbx_seq_one_letter_code
_entity_poly.pdbx_strand_id
1 'polypeptide(L)'
;MNIDLTDTTSSQINSALVQARRAAGIPAVGMVLTLVIVTDEGNHYDALKAASEASKEHPSRILVVIKRPGRSPRDRRVARLDAEVRIAGDVGTGETVLLRLYGELAGHAESVVLPLLLPDAPVVVWWPEDAPEHPSEDLLGQLATRRITDAQATEDPVDTLGLRARTYTPGDTDLAWTRITPWRSVLAAALDQKHSAITSAVVEGEAYNPSSELLALWLAERLRVPVQRQVSDGPGLTAVRLETADGEICLDRANGSLAELAMPGQPDRHVALQRREKSELIAEELRRLDPDETYASAVRYGVSRLGKGVLGAERATARAGSGGDSRSGGARKAAPSKAPADKTAEKTADKSTDKSAEKSDSGDNTGAKAARKAAEKTGDKAADKAGDRTAGKAAS
;
A
#
# COMPACT_ATOMS: atom_id res chain seq x y z
N MET A 1 17.24 1.03 -24.19
CA MET A 1 17.30 -0.18 -25.04
C MET A 1 16.40 -1.22 -24.43
N ASN A 2 15.57 -1.91 -25.23
CA ASN A 2 14.65 -2.94 -24.75
C ASN A 2 14.95 -4.27 -25.46
N ILE A 3 14.93 -5.37 -24.71
CA ILE A 3 15.11 -6.74 -25.23
C ILE A 3 13.94 -7.59 -24.73
N ASP A 4 13.12 -8.08 -25.66
CA ASP A 4 12.02 -8.98 -25.37
C ASP A 4 12.48 -10.44 -25.46
N LEU A 5 12.17 -11.23 -24.44
CA LEU A 5 12.48 -12.65 -24.31
C LEU A 5 11.18 -13.42 -24.10
N THR A 6 10.87 -14.32 -25.03
CA THR A 6 9.67 -15.17 -24.98
C THR A 6 10.06 -16.58 -24.59
N ASP A 7 9.28 -17.22 -23.72
CA ASP A 7 9.52 -18.60 -23.24
C ASP A 7 10.98 -18.83 -22.81
N THR A 8 11.38 -18.05 -21.81
CA THR A 8 12.78 -17.86 -21.41
C THR A 8 13.08 -18.44 -20.02
N THR A 9 14.32 -18.28 -19.57
CA THR A 9 14.84 -18.70 -18.26
C THR A 9 15.59 -17.56 -17.59
N SER A 10 15.72 -17.58 -16.26
CA SER A 10 16.49 -16.56 -15.54
C SER A 10 17.96 -16.46 -16.00
N SER A 11 18.56 -17.56 -16.47
CA SER A 11 19.92 -17.57 -17.02
C SER A 11 20.01 -16.78 -18.33
N GLN A 12 19.03 -16.94 -19.22
CA GLN A 12 18.94 -16.18 -20.47
C GLN A 12 18.66 -14.69 -20.21
N ILE A 13 17.81 -14.37 -19.22
CA ILE A 13 17.55 -12.99 -18.79
C ILE A 13 18.83 -12.35 -18.25
N ASN A 14 19.59 -13.04 -17.39
CA ASN A 14 20.85 -12.52 -16.88
C ASN A 14 21.88 -12.31 -18.00
N SER A 15 21.92 -13.23 -18.97
CA SER A 15 22.76 -13.07 -20.17
C SER A 15 22.37 -11.83 -20.97
N ALA A 16 21.07 -11.57 -21.16
CA ALA A 16 20.57 -10.37 -21.82
C ALA A 16 20.91 -9.09 -21.04
N LEU A 17 20.82 -9.09 -19.71
CA LEU A 17 21.23 -7.97 -18.86
C LEU A 17 22.73 -7.65 -19.01
N VAL A 18 23.58 -8.67 -19.08
CA VAL A 18 25.03 -8.49 -19.28
C VAL A 18 25.31 -7.95 -20.69
N GLN A 19 24.66 -8.48 -21.72
CA GLN A 19 24.83 -8.02 -23.10
C GLN A 19 24.37 -6.57 -23.28
N ALA A 20 23.18 -6.23 -22.75
CA ALA A 20 22.62 -4.90 -22.83
C ALA A 20 23.50 -3.86 -22.11
N ARG A 21 24.05 -4.20 -20.93
CA ARG A 21 25.02 -3.33 -20.23
C ARG A 21 26.25 -3.03 -21.06
N ARG A 22 26.84 -4.09 -21.66
CA ARG A 22 28.01 -3.94 -22.54
C ARG A 22 27.70 -3.07 -23.75
N ALA A 23 26.52 -3.23 -24.36
CA ALA A 23 26.09 -2.43 -25.49
C ALA A 23 25.85 -0.96 -25.13
N ALA A 24 25.35 -0.69 -23.92
CA ALA A 24 25.11 0.66 -23.43
C ALA A 24 26.37 1.35 -22.88
N GLY A 25 27.47 0.62 -22.67
CA GLY A 25 28.68 1.15 -22.03
C GLY A 25 28.50 1.52 -20.55
N ILE A 26 27.40 1.08 -19.92
CA ILE A 26 27.06 1.42 -18.54
C ILE A 26 27.71 0.39 -17.62
N PRO A 27 28.61 0.77 -16.70
CA PRO A 27 29.13 -0.15 -15.71
C PRO A 27 28.00 -0.59 -14.76
N ALA A 28 28.07 -1.82 -14.24
CA ALA A 28 27.15 -2.31 -13.21
C ALA A 28 27.32 -1.61 -11.84
N VAL A 29 28.20 -0.61 -11.76
CA VAL A 29 28.67 0.02 -10.53
C VAL A 29 27.68 1.11 -10.14
N GLY A 30 27.22 1.08 -8.89
CA GLY A 30 26.40 2.14 -8.29
C GLY A 30 24.96 1.76 -7.96
N MET A 31 24.50 0.54 -8.23
CA MET A 31 23.22 0.05 -7.71
C MET A 31 23.32 -0.24 -6.21
N VAL A 32 22.37 0.27 -5.44
CA VAL A 32 22.36 0.16 -3.97
C VAL A 32 21.37 -0.87 -3.44
N LEU A 33 20.43 -1.34 -4.27
CA LEU A 33 19.43 -2.35 -3.89
C LEU A 33 18.82 -3.06 -5.11
N THR A 34 18.14 -4.17 -4.85
CA THR A 34 17.18 -4.78 -5.78
C THR A 34 15.76 -4.51 -5.29
N LEU A 35 14.93 -3.84 -6.08
CA LEU A 35 13.52 -3.62 -5.80
C LEU A 35 12.67 -4.61 -6.61
N VAL A 36 12.01 -5.52 -5.89
CA VAL A 36 11.09 -6.51 -6.46
C VAL A 36 9.66 -5.99 -6.29
N ILE A 37 8.96 -5.76 -7.39
CA ILE A 37 7.57 -5.31 -7.39
C ILE A 37 6.69 -6.50 -7.74
N VAL A 38 5.74 -6.85 -6.89
CA VAL A 38 4.83 -7.98 -7.13
C VAL A 38 3.45 -7.44 -7.44
N THR A 39 2.95 -7.72 -8.65
CA THR A 39 1.72 -7.11 -9.17
C THR A 39 1.10 -7.99 -10.25
N ASP A 40 -0.01 -7.51 -10.83
CA ASP A 40 -0.74 -8.15 -11.91
C ASP A 40 -0.59 -7.38 -13.24
N GLU A 41 -1.26 -7.86 -14.29
CA GLU A 41 -1.15 -7.19 -15.60
C GLU A 41 -1.84 -5.82 -15.63
N GLY A 42 -2.87 -5.60 -14.80
CA GLY A 42 -3.61 -4.35 -14.79
C GLY A 42 -2.82 -3.20 -14.20
N ASN A 43 -2.06 -3.47 -13.14
CA ASN A 43 -1.48 -2.45 -12.27
C ASN A 43 0.04 -2.25 -12.45
N HIS A 44 0.71 -3.14 -13.19
CA HIS A 44 2.17 -3.09 -13.33
C HIS A 44 2.73 -1.77 -13.89
N TYR A 45 1.98 -1.09 -14.76
CA TYR A 45 2.44 0.15 -15.38
C TYR A 45 2.65 1.26 -14.34
N ASP A 46 1.66 1.49 -13.48
CA ASP A 46 1.72 2.54 -12.46
C ASP A 46 2.75 2.21 -11.37
N ALA A 47 2.85 0.94 -10.98
CA ALA A 47 3.85 0.48 -10.04
C ALA A 47 5.29 0.66 -10.59
N LEU A 48 5.52 0.29 -11.86
CA LEU A 48 6.80 0.50 -12.51
C LEU A 48 7.13 1.98 -12.66
N LYS A 49 6.16 2.82 -13.00
CA LYS A 49 6.33 4.27 -13.09
C LYS A 49 6.77 4.85 -11.74
N ALA A 50 6.07 4.49 -10.66
CA ALA A 50 6.41 4.95 -9.31
C ALA A 50 7.83 4.52 -8.89
N ALA A 51 8.19 3.26 -9.15
CA ALA A 51 9.52 2.74 -8.84
C ALA A 51 10.64 3.35 -9.68
N SER A 52 10.39 3.62 -10.96
CA SER A 52 11.35 4.28 -11.86
C SER A 52 11.63 5.73 -11.45
N GLU A 53 10.63 6.43 -10.91
CA GLU A 53 10.83 7.77 -10.34
C GLU A 53 11.64 7.69 -9.03
N ALA A 54 11.32 6.74 -8.15
CA ALA A 54 12.08 6.51 -6.91
C ALA A 54 13.54 6.10 -7.17
N SER A 55 13.83 5.40 -8.28
CA SER A 55 15.18 4.95 -8.63
C SER A 55 16.13 6.07 -9.04
N LYS A 56 15.63 7.29 -9.25
CA LYS A 56 16.44 8.50 -9.45
C LYS A 56 17.18 8.90 -8.18
N GLU A 57 16.54 8.72 -7.02
CA GLU A 57 17.16 8.93 -5.70
C GLU A 57 17.89 7.67 -5.21
N HIS A 58 17.39 6.49 -5.58
CA HIS A 58 17.88 5.19 -5.13
C HIS A 58 18.22 4.27 -6.31
N PRO A 59 19.39 4.43 -6.95
CA PRO A 59 19.79 3.60 -8.08
C PRO A 59 19.67 2.11 -7.78
N SER A 60 18.81 1.40 -8.52
CA SER A 60 18.42 0.03 -8.18
C SER A 60 18.21 -0.84 -9.41
N ARG A 61 18.28 -2.16 -9.21
CA ARG A 61 17.72 -3.12 -10.16
C ARG A 61 16.24 -3.30 -9.82
N ILE A 62 15.36 -2.99 -10.77
CA ILE A 62 13.91 -3.16 -10.61
C ILE A 62 13.50 -4.47 -11.28
N LEU A 63 12.92 -5.38 -10.51
CA LEU A 63 12.33 -6.63 -11.00
C LEU A 63 10.81 -6.57 -10.82
N VAL A 64 10.06 -6.41 -11.91
CA VAL A 64 8.60 -6.38 -11.88
C VAL A 64 8.07 -7.79 -12.12
N VAL A 65 7.60 -8.45 -11.07
CA VAL A 65 6.98 -9.78 -11.12
C VAL A 65 5.49 -9.63 -11.38
N ILE A 66 5.09 -9.91 -12.62
CA ILE A 66 3.70 -9.88 -13.08
C ILE A 66 3.13 -11.30 -13.05
N LYS A 67 2.30 -11.59 -12.05
CA LYS A 67 1.71 -12.92 -11.86
C LYS A 67 0.51 -13.11 -12.78
N ARG A 68 0.53 -14.17 -13.60
CA ARG A 68 -0.56 -14.58 -14.50
C ARG A 68 -0.94 -16.06 -14.24
N PRO A 69 -1.59 -16.38 -13.11
CA PRO A 69 -1.86 -17.78 -12.71
C PRO A 69 -2.76 -18.56 -13.69
N GLY A 70 -3.45 -17.91 -14.61
CA GLY A 70 -4.31 -18.55 -15.61
C GLY A 70 -5.72 -18.82 -15.09
N ARG A 71 -6.71 -18.67 -15.97
CA ARG A 71 -8.14 -18.78 -15.58
C ARG A 71 -8.66 -20.21 -15.72
N SER A 72 -8.24 -20.93 -16.77
CA SER A 72 -8.65 -22.32 -17.00
C SER A 72 -7.70 -23.35 -16.35
N PRO A 73 -8.14 -24.59 -16.07
CA PRO A 73 -7.27 -25.66 -15.60
C PRO A 73 -6.09 -25.96 -16.52
N ARG A 74 -6.23 -25.69 -17.83
CA ARG A 74 -5.16 -25.86 -18.81
C ARG A 74 -4.11 -24.77 -18.65
N ASP A 75 -4.52 -23.51 -18.57
CA ASP A 75 -3.60 -22.37 -18.43
C ASP A 75 -2.81 -22.45 -17.13
N ARG A 76 -3.46 -22.93 -16.06
CA ARG A 76 -2.82 -23.12 -14.74
C ARG A 76 -1.67 -24.12 -14.77
N ARG A 77 -1.64 -25.07 -15.71
CA ARG A 77 -0.57 -26.10 -15.83
C ARG A 77 0.61 -25.67 -16.70
N VAL A 78 0.50 -24.53 -17.40
CA VAL A 78 1.57 -24.05 -18.27
C VAL A 78 2.59 -23.30 -17.42
N ALA A 79 3.80 -23.83 -17.30
CA ALA A 79 4.92 -23.09 -16.74
C ALA A 79 5.64 -22.36 -17.88
N ARG A 80 5.48 -21.03 -17.96
CA ARG A 80 6.14 -20.19 -18.95
C ARG A 80 6.59 -18.88 -18.32
N LEU A 81 7.75 -18.41 -18.74
CA LEU A 81 8.30 -17.12 -18.38
C LEU A 81 8.50 -16.29 -19.65
N ASP A 82 7.91 -15.11 -19.70
CA ASP A 82 8.34 -14.08 -20.66
C ASP A 82 9.02 -12.96 -19.88
N ALA A 83 10.00 -12.30 -20.49
CA ALA A 83 10.69 -11.18 -19.88
C ALA A 83 10.92 -10.04 -20.86
N GLU A 84 10.86 -8.81 -20.35
CA GLU A 84 11.31 -7.62 -21.05
C GLU A 84 12.43 -6.99 -20.24
N VAL A 85 13.63 -6.92 -20.83
CA VAL A 85 14.79 -6.27 -20.22
C VAL A 85 14.91 -4.86 -20.76
N ARG A 86 14.81 -3.88 -19.88
CA ARG A 86 14.99 -2.45 -20.18
C ARG A 86 16.24 -1.94 -19.49
N ILE A 87 17.13 -1.36 -20.29
CA ILE A 87 18.24 -0.56 -19.78
C ILE A 87 17.96 0.89 -20.09
N ALA A 88 17.85 1.68 -19.03
CA ALA A 88 17.77 3.12 -19.11
C ALA A 88 19.09 3.66 -19.69
N GLY A 89 19.00 4.49 -20.72
CA GLY A 89 20.16 5.22 -21.29
C GLY A 89 20.52 6.43 -20.43
N ASP A 90 21.19 7.42 -21.04
CA ASP A 90 21.82 8.61 -20.41
C ASP A 90 20.97 9.44 -19.40
N VAL A 91 19.66 9.18 -19.24
CA VAL A 91 18.74 9.98 -18.41
C VAL A 91 18.13 9.18 -17.25
N GLY A 92 18.38 7.86 -17.14
CA GLY A 92 17.82 7.04 -16.07
C GLY A 92 18.81 6.05 -15.49
N THR A 93 18.82 5.93 -14.17
CA THR A 93 19.65 4.98 -13.43
C THR A 93 18.87 3.70 -13.19
N GLY A 94 19.32 2.59 -13.78
CA GLY A 94 18.89 1.26 -13.37
C GLY A 94 18.64 0.26 -14.50
N GLU A 95 18.65 -1.00 -14.11
CA GLU A 95 18.20 -2.13 -14.92
C GLU A 95 16.77 -2.46 -14.50
N THR A 96 15.84 -2.46 -15.44
CA THR A 96 14.46 -2.89 -15.18
C THR A 96 14.17 -4.17 -15.95
N VAL A 97 13.64 -5.18 -15.27
CA VAL A 97 13.18 -6.42 -15.89
C VAL A 97 11.72 -6.63 -15.55
N LEU A 98 10.87 -6.70 -16.57
CA LEU A 98 9.48 -7.10 -16.40
C LEU A 98 9.41 -8.61 -16.63
N LEU A 99 8.96 -9.36 -15.63
CA LEU A 99 8.84 -10.80 -15.63
C LEU A 99 7.35 -11.16 -15.65
N ARG A 100 6.88 -11.79 -16.73
CA ARG A 100 5.50 -12.29 -16.84
C ARG A 100 5.51 -13.80 -16.60
N LEU A 101 4.97 -14.21 -15.46
CA LEU A 101 4.98 -15.59 -15.00
C LEU A 101 3.60 -16.19 -15.22
N TYR A 102 3.52 -17.26 -16.02
CA TYR A 102 2.26 -17.91 -16.37
C TYR A 102 2.06 -19.22 -15.62
N GLY A 103 0.79 -19.54 -15.35
CA GLY A 103 0.36 -20.81 -14.78
C GLY A 103 1.08 -21.17 -13.48
N GLU A 104 1.62 -22.39 -13.40
CA GLU A 104 2.29 -22.90 -12.18
C GLU A 104 3.48 -22.02 -11.77
N LEU A 105 4.15 -21.39 -12.74
CA LEU A 105 5.31 -20.53 -12.45
C LEU A 105 4.92 -19.29 -11.62
N ALA A 106 3.67 -18.80 -11.74
CA ALA A 106 3.20 -17.67 -10.95
C ALA A 106 3.20 -17.95 -9.43
N GLY A 107 3.15 -19.23 -9.03
CA GLY A 107 3.28 -19.69 -7.64
C GLY A 107 4.71 -19.90 -7.16
N HIS A 108 5.71 -19.81 -8.05
CA HIS A 108 7.13 -20.07 -7.79
C HIS A 108 8.02 -18.91 -8.24
N ALA A 109 7.56 -17.68 -8.03
CA ALA A 109 8.23 -16.48 -8.50
C ALA A 109 9.62 -16.27 -7.88
N GLU A 110 9.83 -16.72 -6.65
CA GLU A 110 11.11 -16.70 -5.95
C GLU A 110 12.21 -17.42 -6.72
N SER A 111 11.88 -18.55 -7.36
CA SER A 111 12.85 -19.34 -8.12
C SER A 111 13.37 -18.60 -9.35
N VAL A 112 12.53 -17.73 -9.94
CA VAL A 112 12.88 -16.89 -11.08
C VAL A 112 13.68 -15.67 -10.62
N VAL A 113 13.27 -15.06 -9.51
CA VAL A 113 13.84 -13.81 -8.98
C VAL A 113 15.21 -14.00 -8.35
N LEU A 114 15.41 -15.06 -7.55
CA LEU A 114 16.64 -15.34 -6.82
C LEU A 114 17.92 -15.20 -7.68
N PRO A 115 18.05 -15.83 -8.86
CA PRO A 115 19.25 -15.70 -9.70
C PRO A 115 19.41 -14.32 -10.38
N LEU A 116 18.39 -13.45 -10.32
CA LEU A 116 18.40 -12.10 -10.90
C LEU A 116 18.72 -11.01 -9.85
N LEU A 117 18.81 -11.38 -8.57
CA LEU A 117 19.19 -10.46 -7.50
C LEU A 117 20.63 -9.96 -7.67
N LEU A 118 20.89 -8.79 -7.11
CA LEU A 118 22.27 -8.32 -6.92
C LEU A 118 22.88 -9.06 -5.72
N PRO A 119 24.08 -9.66 -5.85
CA PRO A 119 24.64 -10.55 -4.83
C PRO A 119 24.94 -9.84 -3.49
N ASP A 120 25.30 -8.56 -3.52
CA ASP A 120 25.75 -7.82 -2.33
C ASP A 120 24.83 -6.63 -1.98
N ALA A 121 23.65 -6.55 -2.58
CA ALA A 121 22.72 -5.45 -2.34
C ALA A 121 21.45 -5.94 -1.62
N PRO A 122 20.91 -5.16 -0.68
CA PRO A 122 19.66 -5.51 -0.01
C PRO A 122 18.53 -5.66 -1.01
N VAL A 123 17.61 -6.57 -0.68
CA VAL A 123 16.40 -6.82 -1.46
C VAL A 123 15.22 -6.17 -0.75
N VAL A 124 14.46 -5.39 -1.51
CA VAL A 124 13.21 -4.78 -1.08
C VAL A 124 12.09 -5.41 -1.91
N VAL A 125 11.06 -5.95 -1.26
CA VAL A 125 9.86 -6.42 -1.95
C VAL A 125 8.72 -5.45 -1.66
N TRP A 126 8.01 -5.05 -2.72
CA TRP A 126 6.86 -4.17 -2.64
C TRP A 126 5.66 -4.82 -3.31
N TRP A 127 4.56 -4.90 -2.56
CA TRP A 127 3.23 -5.21 -3.05
C TRP A 127 2.42 -3.91 -3.09
N PRO A 128 2.17 -3.34 -4.29
CA PRO A 128 1.38 -2.12 -4.41
C PRO A 128 -0.07 -2.27 -3.94
N GLU A 129 -0.60 -3.49 -3.97
CA GLU A 129 -1.99 -3.85 -3.68
C GLU A 129 -2.04 -5.19 -2.92
N ASP A 130 -2.24 -6.31 -3.63
CA ASP A 130 -2.47 -7.68 -3.14
C ASP A 130 -1.28 -8.28 -2.36
N ALA A 131 -0.98 -7.69 -1.21
CA ALA A 131 0.04 -8.18 -0.31
C ALA A 131 -0.41 -9.48 0.38
N PRO A 132 0.46 -10.48 0.53
CA PRO A 132 0.16 -11.69 1.28
C PRO A 132 -0.22 -11.36 2.73
N GLU A 133 -0.97 -12.26 3.37
CA GLU A 133 -1.38 -12.09 4.77
C GLU A 133 -0.15 -11.96 5.69
N HIS A 134 0.87 -12.77 5.41
CA HIS A 134 2.16 -12.81 6.10
C HIS A 134 3.29 -12.46 5.12
N PRO A 135 3.65 -11.18 4.93
CA PRO A 135 4.72 -10.78 4.02
C PRO A 135 6.05 -11.45 4.32
N SER A 136 6.37 -11.72 5.59
CA SER A 136 7.59 -12.41 5.99
C SER A 136 7.60 -13.91 5.66
N GLU A 137 6.43 -14.54 5.47
CA GLU A 137 6.31 -15.97 5.14
C GLU A 137 6.14 -16.21 3.63
N ASP A 138 5.78 -15.20 2.84
CA ASP A 138 5.76 -15.28 1.39
C ASP A 138 7.14 -15.59 0.81
N LEU A 139 7.20 -16.45 -0.22
CA LEU A 139 8.45 -16.93 -0.78
C LEU A 139 9.34 -15.81 -1.36
N LEU A 140 8.75 -14.74 -1.92
CA LEU A 140 9.50 -13.55 -2.31
C LEU A 140 9.84 -12.69 -1.10
N GLY A 141 8.92 -12.56 -0.15
CA GLY A 141 9.15 -11.81 1.08
C GLY A 141 10.30 -12.33 1.94
N GLN A 142 10.53 -13.65 1.96
CA GLN A 142 11.67 -14.29 2.63
C GLN A 142 13.02 -13.88 2.03
N LEU A 143 13.07 -13.45 0.77
CA LEU A 143 14.28 -12.94 0.14
C LEU A 143 14.61 -11.50 0.57
N ALA A 144 13.65 -10.79 1.16
CA ALA A 144 13.71 -9.35 1.36
C ALA A 144 14.08 -8.95 2.79
N THR A 145 14.94 -7.94 2.91
CA THR A 145 15.22 -7.26 4.17
C THR A 145 14.12 -6.27 4.52
N ARG A 146 13.51 -5.63 3.50
CA ARG A 146 12.41 -4.68 3.62
C ARG A 146 11.21 -5.16 2.80
N ARG A 147 10.03 -5.15 3.42
CA ARG A 147 8.76 -5.60 2.82
C ARG A 147 7.74 -4.47 2.93
N ILE A 148 7.32 -3.94 1.79
CA ILE A 148 6.45 -2.77 1.68
C ILE A 148 5.08 -3.21 1.21
N THR A 149 4.03 -2.84 1.95
CA THR A 149 2.62 -3.04 1.58
C THR A 149 1.90 -1.69 1.44
N ASP A 150 0.69 -1.65 0.87
CA ASP A 150 -0.15 -0.45 0.86
C ASP A 150 -1.60 -0.80 1.19
N ALA A 151 -1.96 -0.74 2.48
CA ALA A 151 -3.33 -1.03 2.93
C ALA A 151 -4.37 -0.11 2.26
N GLN A 152 -3.99 1.12 1.90
CA GLN A 152 -4.88 2.09 1.25
C GLN A 152 -5.37 1.60 -0.13
N ALA A 153 -4.59 0.73 -0.79
CA ALA A 153 -4.89 0.23 -2.12
C ALA A 153 -5.69 -1.08 -2.13
N THR A 154 -6.18 -1.52 -0.97
CA THR A 154 -6.96 -2.76 -0.81
C THR A 154 -8.46 -2.49 -0.73
N GLU A 155 -9.28 -3.53 -0.90
CA GLU A 155 -10.75 -3.44 -0.82
C GLU A 155 -11.24 -3.04 0.58
N ASP A 156 -10.59 -3.55 1.63
CA ASP A 156 -10.85 -3.17 3.02
C ASP A 156 -9.56 -2.68 3.70
N PRO A 157 -9.28 -1.37 3.63
CA PRO A 157 -8.05 -0.80 4.17
C PRO A 157 -7.91 -0.91 5.69
N VAL A 158 -9.01 -0.85 6.45
CA VAL A 158 -8.97 -0.85 7.92
C VAL A 158 -8.76 -2.27 8.42
N ASP A 159 -9.46 -3.25 7.85
CA ASP A 159 -9.25 -4.66 8.19
C ASP A 159 -7.85 -5.12 7.77
N THR A 160 -7.37 -4.66 6.61
CA THR A 160 -5.98 -4.90 6.17
C THR A 160 -4.98 -4.34 7.16
N LEU A 161 -5.18 -3.12 7.67
CA LEU A 161 -4.31 -2.56 8.71
C LEU A 161 -4.36 -3.40 10.00
N GLY A 162 -5.54 -3.89 10.38
CA GLY A 162 -5.71 -4.82 11.50
C GLY A 162 -4.96 -6.15 11.28
N LEU A 163 -4.91 -6.65 10.04
CA LEU A 163 -4.11 -7.81 9.66
C LEU A 163 -2.61 -7.51 9.79
N ARG A 164 -2.15 -6.37 9.26
CA ARG A 164 -0.74 -5.93 9.41
C ARG A 164 -0.33 -5.85 10.87
N ALA A 165 -1.20 -5.39 11.77
CA ALA A 165 -0.93 -5.38 13.20
C ALA A 165 -0.70 -6.78 13.80
N ARG A 166 -1.46 -7.79 13.34
CA ARG A 166 -1.37 -9.18 13.83
C ARG A 166 -0.18 -9.94 13.26
N THR A 167 0.22 -9.65 12.02
CA THR A 167 1.26 -10.39 11.29
C THR A 167 2.59 -9.65 11.20
N TYR A 168 2.71 -8.47 11.83
CA TYR A 168 3.91 -7.65 11.76
C TYR A 168 5.19 -8.39 12.18
N THR A 169 6.17 -8.36 11.28
CA THR A 169 7.54 -8.83 11.47
C THR A 169 8.53 -7.68 11.23
N PRO A 170 9.67 -7.60 11.95
CA PRO A 170 10.71 -6.60 11.66
C PRO A 170 11.12 -6.60 10.18
N GLY A 171 11.14 -5.40 9.58
CA GLY A 171 11.35 -5.19 8.14
C GLY A 171 10.05 -4.99 7.35
N ASP A 172 8.89 -5.22 7.95
CA ASP A 172 7.59 -4.87 7.36
C ASP A 172 7.30 -3.38 7.55
N THR A 173 6.70 -2.77 6.52
CA THR A 173 6.19 -1.40 6.55
C THR A 173 4.96 -1.31 5.66
N ASP A 174 4.07 -0.37 5.95
CA ASP A 174 2.92 -0.07 5.10
C ASP A 174 2.97 1.38 4.65
N LEU A 175 2.70 1.65 3.38
CA LEU A 175 2.75 3.01 2.82
C LEU A 175 1.75 3.96 3.48
N ALA A 176 0.70 3.47 4.15
CA ALA A 176 -0.16 4.31 4.99
C ALA A 176 0.62 4.97 6.15
N TRP A 177 1.65 4.32 6.70
CA TRP A 177 2.55 4.90 7.70
C TRP A 177 3.45 5.97 7.11
N THR A 178 4.00 5.68 5.93
CA THR A 178 4.80 6.63 5.17
C THR A 178 3.97 7.86 4.84
N ARG A 179 2.73 7.72 4.37
CA ARG A 179 1.83 8.84 4.02
C ARG A 179 1.67 9.88 5.13
N ILE A 180 1.80 9.48 6.40
CA ILE A 180 1.66 10.37 7.55
C ILE A 180 2.98 10.91 8.11
N THR A 181 4.13 10.62 7.51
CA THR A 181 5.42 11.20 7.94
C THR A 181 5.35 12.73 8.05
N PRO A 182 4.82 13.51 7.07
CA PRO A 182 4.72 14.97 7.22
C PRO A 182 3.83 15.41 8.38
N TRP A 183 2.70 14.74 8.59
CA TRP A 183 1.81 15.00 9.73
C TRP A 183 2.53 14.77 11.06
N ARG A 184 3.20 13.62 11.20
CA ARG A 184 3.96 13.26 12.40
C ARG A 184 5.08 14.26 12.67
N SER A 185 5.81 14.68 11.64
CA SER A 185 6.89 15.66 11.77
C SER A 185 6.41 17.03 12.25
N VAL A 186 5.31 17.55 11.67
CA VAL A 186 4.74 18.85 12.10
C VAL A 186 4.22 18.76 13.53
N LEU A 187 3.50 17.70 13.88
CA LEU A 187 2.98 17.52 15.23
C LEU A 187 4.09 17.38 16.27
N ALA A 188 5.13 16.60 15.98
CA ALA A 188 6.30 16.49 16.85
C ALA A 188 6.97 17.85 17.05
N ALA A 189 7.22 18.59 15.97
CA ALA A 189 7.81 19.94 16.05
C ALA A 189 6.92 20.96 16.79
N ALA A 190 5.59 20.82 16.73
CA ALA A 190 4.67 21.62 17.51
C ALA A 190 4.78 21.30 19.02
N LEU A 191 4.92 20.03 19.37
CA LEU A 191 5.07 19.58 20.76
C LEU A 191 6.49 19.76 21.34
N ASP A 192 7.50 19.99 20.51
CA ASP A 192 8.84 20.40 20.97
C ASP A 192 8.88 21.85 21.47
N GLN A 193 7.85 22.65 21.13
CA GLN A 193 7.70 24.02 21.63
C GLN A 193 7.02 24.03 23.01
N LYS A 194 7.00 25.18 23.68
CA LYS A 194 6.29 25.29 24.97
C LYS A 194 4.79 25.08 24.76
N HIS A 195 4.24 24.05 25.39
CA HIS A 195 2.81 23.76 25.42
C HIS A 195 2.38 23.30 26.82
N SER A 196 1.08 23.43 27.11
CA SER A 196 0.46 22.81 28.29
C SER A 196 0.26 21.31 28.09
N ALA A 197 0.06 20.57 29.19
CA ALA A 197 -0.14 19.12 29.11
C ALA A 197 -1.33 18.76 28.19
N ILE A 198 -1.10 17.83 27.26
CA ILE A 198 -2.15 17.30 26.39
C ILE A 198 -3.06 16.38 27.22
N THR A 199 -4.36 16.56 27.07
CA THR A 199 -5.39 15.81 27.82
C THR A 199 -6.18 14.84 26.96
N SER A 200 -6.36 15.14 25.68
CA SER A 200 -6.96 14.26 24.68
C SER A 200 -6.58 14.69 23.27
N ALA A 201 -6.87 13.84 22.27
CA ALA A 201 -6.68 14.19 20.88
C ALA A 201 -7.83 13.68 19.99
N VAL A 202 -8.09 14.39 18.90
CA VAL A 202 -8.99 13.98 17.82
C VAL A 202 -8.20 13.97 16.52
N VAL A 203 -8.35 12.90 15.74
CA VAL A 203 -7.80 12.80 14.39
C VAL A 203 -8.97 12.70 13.42
N GLU A 204 -9.02 13.64 12.48
CA GLU A 204 -10.06 13.74 11.47
C GLU A 204 -9.56 13.28 10.10
N GLY A 205 -10.35 12.48 9.42
CA GLY A 205 -10.08 12.09 8.03
C GLY A 205 -11.21 11.28 7.43
N GLU A 206 -11.10 10.96 6.15
CA GLU A 206 -12.07 10.12 5.44
C GLU A 206 -12.34 8.80 6.17
N ALA A 207 -13.56 8.31 6.00
CA ALA A 207 -13.92 6.97 6.45
C ALA A 207 -12.99 5.93 5.79
N TYR A 208 -12.67 4.87 6.54
CA TYR A 208 -11.83 3.75 6.08
C TYR A 208 -10.42 4.15 5.62
N ASN A 209 -9.85 5.22 6.20
CA ASN A 209 -8.50 5.68 5.86
C ASN A 209 -7.44 5.11 6.84
N PRO A 210 -6.59 4.14 6.44
CA PRO A 210 -5.59 3.51 7.32
C PRO A 210 -4.51 4.48 7.81
N SER A 211 -4.19 5.52 7.04
CA SER A 211 -3.26 6.56 7.47
C SER A 211 -3.81 7.31 8.70
N SER A 212 -5.12 7.52 8.71
CA SER A 212 -5.81 8.24 9.78
C SER A 212 -5.93 7.39 11.05
N GLU A 213 -6.12 6.08 10.91
CA GLU A 213 -6.04 5.11 12.00
C GLU A 213 -4.62 5.04 12.59
N LEU A 214 -3.59 4.89 11.75
CA LEU A 214 -2.19 4.84 12.19
C LEU A 214 -1.75 6.10 12.93
N LEU A 215 -2.19 7.28 12.49
CA LEU A 215 -1.87 8.53 13.16
C LEU A 215 -2.50 8.60 14.55
N ALA A 216 -3.76 8.16 14.69
CA ALA A 216 -4.42 8.08 15.99
C ALA A 216 -3.74 7.06 16.93
N LEU A 217 -3.36 5.90 16.41
CA LEU A 217 -2.62 4.88 17.16
C LEU A 217 -1.28 5.40 17.67
N TRP A 218 -0.53 6.09 16.81
CA TRP A 218 0.75 6.69 17.18
C TRP A 218 0.60 7.76 18.26
N LEU A 219 -0.38 8.66 18.13
CA LEU A 219 -0.65 9.68 19.16
C LEU A 219 -1.06 9.05 20.49
N ALA A 220 -1.93 8.03 20.46
CA ALA A 220 -2.38 7.33 21.66
C ALA A 220 -1.22 6.61 22.37
N GLU A 221 -0.32 5.99 21.60
CA GLU A 221 0.85 5.29 22.12
C GLU A 221 1.87 6.27 22.73
N ARG A 222 2.18 7.37 22.03
CA ARG A 222 3.18 8.34 22.46
C ARG A 222 2.71 9.24 23.59
N LEU A 223 1.49 9.77 23.51
CA LEU A 223 0.96 10.73 24.47
C LEU A 223 0.26 10.05 25.66
N ARG A 224 -0.17 8.80 25.52
CA ARG A 224 -0.92 8.04 26.55
C ARG A 224 -2.22 8.73 26.99
N VAL A 225 -2.82 9.52 26.11
CA VAL A 225 -4.12 10.19 26.29
C VAL A 225 -5.22 9.49 25.48
N PRO A 226 -6.51 9.68 25.81
CA PRO A 226 -7.59 9.26 24.93
C PRO A 226 -7.47 9.93 23.57
N VAL A 227 -7.46 9.13 22.51
CA VAL A 227 -7.49 9.61 21.12
C VAL A 227 -8.76 9.11 20.45
N GLN A 228 -9.50 10.01 19.82
CA GLN A 228 -10.72 9.70 19.07
C GLN A 228 -10.49 9.86 17.56
N ARG A 229 -11.17 9.02 16.79
CA ARG A 229 -11.27 9.11 15.34
C ARG A 229 -12.57 9.82 14.98
N GLN A 230 -12.51 10.80 14.11
CA GLN A 230 -13.68 11.46 13.56
C GLN A 230 -13.63 11.39 12.03
N VAL A 231 -14.78 11.13 11.43
CA VAL A 231 -14.94 11.07 9.98
C VAL A 231 -15.15 12.49 9.46
N SER A 232 -14.42 12.85 8.42
CA SER A 232 -14.59 14.10 7.69
C SER A 232 -14.84 13.82 6.19
N ASP A 233 -15.27 14.85 5.46
CA ASP A 233 -15.56 14.76 4.02
C ASP A 233 -14.28 14.62 3.16
N GLY A 234 -13.10 14.68 3.77
CA GLY A 234 -11.81 14.51 3.09
C GLY A 234 -11.27 15.78 2.41
N PRO A 235 -10.21 15.65 1.59
CA PRO A 235 -9.58 14.39 1.18
C PRO A 235 -8.53 13.83 2.15
N GLY A 236 -8.57 12.51 2.37
CA GLY A 236 -7.66 11.78 3.26
C GLY A 236 -7.71 12.29 4.70
N LEU A 237 -6.55 12.55 5.31
CA LEU A 237 -6.43 13.24 6.60
C LEU A 237 -6.75 14.72 6.46
N THR A 238 -7.64 15.24 7.30
CA THR A 238 -8.06 16.64 7.28
C THR A 238 -7.59 17.42 8.48
N ALA A 239 -7.61 16.86 9.69
CA ALA A 239 -7.17 17.60 10.87
C ALA A 239 -6.64 16.72 11.99
N VAL A 240 -5.82 17.31 12.86
CA VAL A 240 -5.47 16.78 14.18
C VAL A 240 -5.67 17.89 15.21
N ARG A 241 -6.45 17.59 16.25
CA ARG A 241 -6.74 18.50 17.36
C ARG A 241 -6.21 17.89 18.65
N LEU A 242 -5.40 18.64 19.38
CA LEU A 242 -4.86 18.23 20.68
C LEU A 242 -5.38 19.19 21.75
N GLU A 243 -6.07 18.65 22.74
CA GLU A 243 -6.71 19.44 23.80
C GLU A 243 -5.73 19.70 24.95
N THR A 244 -5.59 20.96 25.34
CA THR A 244 -4.74 21.39 26.46
C THR A 244 -5.49 22.32 27.40
N ALA A 245 -4.95 22.56 28.61
CA ALA A 245 -5.54 23.50 29.56
C ALA A 245 -5.56 24.96 29.06
N ASP A 246 -4.66 25.32 28.15
CA ASP A 246 -4.53 26.68 27.61
C ASP A 246 -5.28 26.86 26.28
N GLY A 247 -5.92 25.80 25.76
CA GLY A 247 -6.62 25.78 24.49
C GLY A 247 -6.18 24.64 23.56
N GLU A 248 -6.80 24.58 22.39
CA GLU A 248 -6.54 23.54 21.38
C GLU A 248 -5.28 23.85 20.56
N ILE A 249 -4.44 22.83 20.35
CA ILE A 249 -3.43 22.83 19.27
C ILE A 249 -4.06 22.13 18.07
N CYS A 250 -4.23 22.85 16.97
CA CYS A 250 -4.90 22.36 15.77
C CYS A 250 -3.94 22.37 14.58
N LEU A 251 -3.86 21.24 13.87
CA LEU A 251 -3.26 21.15 12.54
C LEU A 251 -4.37 20.81 11.56
N ASP A 252 -4.84 21.80 10.80
CA ASP A 252 -5.96 21.68 9.87
C ASP A 252 -5.48 21.76 8.41
N ARG A 253 -5.96 20.87 7.56
CA ARG A 253 -5.67 20.82 6.12
C ARG A 253 -6.97 20.67 5.32
N ALA A 254 -7.81 21.71 5.35
CA ALA A 254 -9.08 21.75 4.61
C ALA A 254 -8.98 21.38 3.11
N ASN A 255 -7.96 21.86 2.39
CA ASN A 255 -7.88 21.75 0.92
C ASN A 255 -6.82 20.76 0.40
N GLY A 256 -6.27 19.90 1.27
CA GLY A 256 -5.38 18.80 0.87
C GLY A 256 -3.94 19.17 0.48
N SER A 257 -3.52 20.44 0.57
CA SER A 257 -2.16 20.90 0.18
C SER A 257 -1.45 21.76 1.22
N LEU A 258 -2.06 22.88 1.62
CA LEU A 258 -1.57 23.76 2.67
C LEU A 258 -2.34 23.46 3.95
N ALA A 259 -1.61 23.26 5.04
CA ALA A 259 -2.19 23.10 6.36
C ALA A 259 -1.90 24.33 7.23
N GLU A 260 -2.78 24.61 8.17
CA GLU A 260 -2.66 25.66 9.17
C GLU A 260 -2.42 25.00 10.53
N LEU A 261 -1.33 25.40 11.18
CA LEU A 261 -0.99 25.03 12.55
C LEU A 261 -1.33 26.21 13.46
N ALA A 262 -2.39 26.05 14.25
CA ALA A 262 -2.79 26.97 15.30
C ALA A 262 -2.34 26.44 16.67
N MET A 263 -1.70 27.29 17.47
CA MET A 263 -1.25 26.96 18.82
C MET A 263 -1.63 28.06 19.81
N PRO A 264 -2.11 27.73 21.02
CA PRO A 264 -2.50 28.75 21.99
C PRO A 264 -1.36 29.71 22.32
N GLY A 265 -1.64 31.01 22.21
CA GLY A 265 -0.66 32.07 22.49
C GLY A 265 0.46 32.24 21.45
N GLN A 266 0.36 31.58 20.29
CA GLN A 266 1.28 31.72 19.17
C GLN A 266 0.53 32.15 17.90
N PRO A 267 1.20 32.84 16.95
CA PRO A 267 0.59 33.13 15.66
C PRO A 267 0.40 31.86 14.83
N ASP A 268 -0.68 31.81 14.06
CA ASP A 268 -0.97 30.72 13.15
C ASP A 268 0.11 30.59 12.07
N ARG A 269 0.48 29.35 11.75
CA ARG A 269 1.55 29.04 10.80
C ARG A 269 1.02 28.18 9.68
N HIS A 270 1.33 28.55 8.45
CA HIS A 270 1.06 27.70 7.31
C HIS A 270 2.22 26.73 7.09
N VAL A 271 1.89 25.45 6.93
CA VAL A 271 2.85 24.37 6.67
C VAL A 271 2.46 23.63 5.39
N ALA A 272 3.45 23.33 4.56
CA ALA A 272 3.23 22.53 3.36
C ALA A 272 2.97 21.09 3.77
N LEU A 273 1.76 20.61 3.52
CA LEU A 273 1.34 19.26 3.88
C LEU A 273 0.63 18.62 2.69
N GLN A 274 1.34 18.59 1.56
CA GLN A 274 0.83 18.06 0.31
C GLN A 274 0.60 16.56 0.40
N ARG A 275 -0.44 16.07 -0.29
CA ARG A 275 -0.61 14.64 -0.54
C ARG A 275 0.52 14.18 -1.47
N ARG A 276 1.12 13.05 -1.10
CA ARG A 276 2.32 12.52 -1.76
C ARG A 276 1.96 11.39 -2.71
N GLU A 277 2.62 11.40 -3.87
CA GLU A 277 2.48 10.35 -4.88
C GLU A 277 3.19 9.05 -4.45
N LYS A 278 2.81 7.91 -5.03
CA LYS A 278 3.43 6.60 -4.71
C LYS A 278 4.96 6.62 -4.88
N SER A 279 5.48 7.35 -5.87
CA SER A 279 6.93 7.49 -6.11
C SER A 279 7.67 8.11 -4.92
N GLU A 280 7.11 9.15 -4.31
CA GLU A 280 7.71 9.82 -3.15
C GLU A 280 7.69 8.92 -1.92
N LEU A 281 6.60 8.17 -1.74
CA LEU A 281 6.48 7.23 -0.63
C LEU A 281 7.49 6.09 -0.75
N ILE A 282 7.62 5.52 -1.95
CA ILE A 282 8.63 4.48 -2.20
C ILE A 282 10.04 5.05 -2.02
N ALA A 283 10.33 6.22 -2.57
CA ALA A 283 11.63 6.87 -2.35
C ALA A 283 11.94 7.03 -0.85
N GLU A 284 10.98 7.48 -0.04
CA GLU A 284 11.16 7.58 1.41
C GLU A 284 11.47 6.22 2.07
N GLU A 285 10.71 5.17 1.73
CA GLU A 285 10.95 3.83 2.29
C GLU A 285 12.29 3.21 1.85
N LEU A 286 12.84 3.61 0.70
CA LEU A 286 14.15 3.17 0.23
C LEU A 286 15.32 3.91 0.90
N ARG A 287 15.09 5.05 1.59
CA ARG A 287 16.14 5.78 2.33
C ARG A 287 16.60 5.06 3.59
N ARG A 288 15.72 4.27 4.21
CA ARG A 288 16.01 3.54 5.45
C ARG A 288 15.43 2.14 5.40
N LEU A 289 16.31 1.15 5.31
CA LEU A 289 15.91 -0.25 5.19
C LEU A 289 15.79 -0.98 6.53
N ASP A 290 16.33 -0.41 7.61
CA ASP A 290 16.20 -0.96 8.96
C ASP A 290 14.74 -1.01 9.40
N PRO A 291 14.38 -1.94 10.31
CA PRO A 291 13.05 -1.97 10.92
C PRO A 291 12.67 -0.60 11.53
N ASP A 292 11.45 -0.14 11.25
CA ASP A 292 10.89 1.06 11.88
C ASP A 292 10.20 0.67 13.20
N GLU A 293 10.88 0.90 14.32
CA GLU A 293 10.37 0.62 15.65
C GLU A 293 9.15 1.48 16.03
N THR A 294 9.04 2.69 15.46
CA THR A 294 7.88 3.57 15.73
C THR A 294 6.64 3.06 15.00
N TYR A 295 6.80 2.62 13.76
CA TYR A 295 5.73 1.91 13.05
C TYR A 295 5.33 0.65 13.81
N ALA A 296 6.32 -0.17 14.23
CA ALA A 296 6.08 -1.39 15.00
C ALA A 296 5.24 -1.13 16.25
N SER A 297 5.57 -0.08 17.02
CA SER A 297 4.82 0.29 18.23
C SER A 297 3.40 0.76 17.89
N ALA A 298 3.26 1.66 16.91
CA ALA A 298 1.98 2.22 16.51
C ALA A 298 1.02 1.13 15.98
N VAL A 299 1.47 0.30 15.04
CA VAL A 299 0.63 -0.74 14.43
C VAL A 299 0.24 -1.81 15.46
N ARG A 300 1.13 -2.17 16.39
CA ARG A 300 0.85 -3.15 17.46
C ARG A 300 0.05 -2.58 18.63
N TYR A 301 -0.06 -1.26 18.77
CA TYR A 301 -0.88 -0.64 19.80
C TYR A 301 -2.34 -1.13 19.70
N GLY A 302 -2.82 -1.29 18.47
CA GLY A 302 -4.10 -1.92 18.14
C GLY A 302 -5.31 -0.99 18.25
N VAL A 303 -6.14 -1.00 17.20
CA VAL A 303 -7.34 -0.14 17.05
C VAL A 303 -8.29 -0.23 18.26
N SER A 304 -8.41 -1.41 18.87
CA SER A 304 -9.28 -1.65 20.04
C SER A 304 -8.93 -0.84 21.31
N ARG A 305 -7.75 -0.20 21.34
CA ARG A 305 -7.29 0.65 22.45
C ARG A 305 -7.59 2.14 22.23
N LEU A 306 -8.01 2.55 21.03
CA LEU A 306 -8.45 3.91 20.77
C LEU A 306 -9.66 4.27 21.65
N GLY A 307 -9.76 5.53 22.07
CA GLY A 307 -10.81 6.04 22.97
C GLY A 307 -10.71 5.60 24.45
N LYS A 308 -9.86 4.65 24.81
CA LYS A 308 -9.64 4.23 26.20
C LYS A 308 -8.38 4.90 26.75
N GLY A 309 -8.53 5.97 27.53
CA GLY A 309 -7.43 6.51 28.32
C GLY A 309 -6.80 5.41 29.19
N VAL A 310 -5.48 5.47 29.41
CA VAL A 310 -4.64 4.41 30.01
C VAL A 310 -5.04 4.02 31.46
N LEU A 311 -6.08 4.61 32.04
CA LEU A 311 -6.62 4.28 33.37
C LEU A 311 -7.13 2.83 33.52
N GLY A 312 -7.21 2.04 32.45
CA GLY A 312 -7.64 0.64 32.50
C GLY A 312 -6.54 -0.41 32.67
N ALA A 313 -5.29 -0.10 32.30
CA ALA A 313 -4.23 -1.13 32.23
C ALA A 313 -3.58 -1.41 33.61
N GLU A 314 -3.38 -0.39 34.44
CA GLU A 314 -2.76 -0.57 35.78
C GLU A 314 -3.71 -1.19 36.82
N ARG A 315 -5.03 -1.08 36.61
CA ARG A 315 -6.01 -1.73 37.50
C ARG A 315 -6.15 -3.24 37.26
N ALA A 316 -5.80 -3.73 36.07
CA ALA A 316 -5.87 -5.15 35.76
C ALA A 316 -4.69 -5.94 36.36
N THR A 317 -3.50 -5.34 36.42
CA THR A 317 -2.32 -5.94 37.09
C THR A 317 -2.39 -5.84 38.61
N ALA A 318 -3.01 -4.78 39.16
CA ALA A 318 -3.18 -4.63 40.61
C ALA A 318 -4.25 -5.58 41.20
N ARG A 319 -5.25 -6.01 40.41
CA ARG A 319 -6.30 -6.95 40.86
C ARG A 319 -5.89 -8.42 40.84
N ALA A 320 -4.77 -8.77 40.20
CA ALA A 320 -4.24 -10.13 40.17
C ALA A 320 -3.27 -10.44 41.35
N GLY A 321 -2.94 -9.44 42.18
CA GLY A 321 -1.92 -9.56 43.23
C GLY A 321 -2.42 -9.66 44.67
N SER A 322 -3.72 -9.68 44.95
CA SER A 322 -4.24 -9.78 46.32
C SER A 322 -5.33 -10.85 46.47
N GLY A 323 -4.89 -12.06 46.83
CA GLY A 323 -5.82 -13.11 47.25
C GLY A 323 -5.12 -14.43 47.50
N GLY A 324 -4.58 -14.63 48.70
CA GLY A 324 -4.13 -15.96 49.11
C GLY A 324 -3.34 -16.03 50.40
N ASP A 325 -3.98 -15.80 51.55
CA ASP A 325 -3.70 -16.63 52.72
C ASP A 325 -4.89 -16.67 53.68
N SER A 326 -5.52 -17.84 53.83
CA SER A 326 -6.04 -18.36 55.12
C SER A 326 -6.73 -19.70 54.94
N ARG A 327 -6.36 -20.59 55.86
CA ARG A 327 -6.80 -21.98 56.05
C ARG A 327 -8.24 -22.06 56.59
N SER A 328 -9.00 -23.07 56.14
CA SER A 328 -9.76 -24.07 56.93
C SER A 328 -10.63 -24.84 55.91
N GLY A 329 -10.75 -26.17 55.92
CA GLY A 329 -11.09 -27.04 57.03
C GLY A 329 -12.58 -27.42 56.89
N GLY A 330 -12.88 -28.61 56.36
CA GLY A 330 -14.26 -29.13 56.37
C GLY A 330 -14.64 -30.04 55.21
N ALA A 331 -14.31 -31.33 55.31
CA ALA A 331 -14.88 -32.38 54.48
C ALA A 331 -16.26 -32.81 55.02
N ARG A 332 -17.24 -33.02 54.13
CA ARG A 332 -18.16 -34.20 54.04
C ARG A 332 -19.50 -33.86 53.35
N LYS A 333 -19.73 -34.45 52.17
CA LYS A 333 -20.88 -35.30 51.75
C LYS A 333 -20.84 -35.44 50.22
N ALA A 334 -20.53 -36.61 49.71
CA ALA A 334 -21.45 -37.70 49.33
C ALA A 334 -21.97 -37.54 47.89
N ALA A 335 -21.46 -38.41 47.01
CA ALA A 335 -21.83 -38.63 45.61
C ALA A 335 -23.08 -39.54 45.49
N PRO A 336 -23.38 -40.15 44.32
CA PRO A 336 -23.89 -39.56 43.08
C PRO A 336 -25.19 -40.28 42.61
N SER A 337 -25.88 -39.78 41.58
CA SER A 337 -26.78 -40.66 40.81
C SER A 337 -26.98 -40.24 39.35
N LYS A 338 -26.48 -41.12 38.47
CA LYS A 338 -27.10 -41.67 37.25
C LYS A 338 -27.45 -40.75 36.05
N ALA A 339 -26.71 -40.98 34.97
CA ALA A 339 -27.16 -40.95 33.57
C ALA A 339 -28.14 -42.13 33.28
N PRO A 340 -28.59 -42.47 32.03
CA PRO A 340 -28.30 -41.89 30.70
C PRO A 340 -29.47 -41.88 29.66
N ALA A 341 -29.16 -41.37 28.45
CA ALA A 341 -29.64 -41.79 27.10
C ALA A 341 -31.15 -41.65 26.76
N ASP A 342 -31.65 -41.59 25.52
CA ASP A 342 -31.14 -41.84 24.17
C ASP A 342 -32.19 -41.30 23.14
N LYS A 343 -31.76 -40.99 21.90
CA LYS A 343 -32.43 -41.20 20.57
C LYS A 343 -33.90 -40.76 20.34
N THR A 344 -34.38 -40.36 19.16
CA THR A 344 -34.12 -40.69 17.73
C THR A 344 -34.95 -39.69 16.89
N ALA A 345 -34.47 -39.24 15.71
CA ALA A 345 -34.99 -39.53 14.35
C ALA A 345 -36.53 -39.40 14.16
N GLU A 346 -37.10 -38.80 13.11
CA GLU A 346 -36.88 -39.14 11.69
C GLU A 346 -37.74 -38.23 10.76
N LYS A 347 -37.27 -38.05 9.50
CA LYS A 347 -38.00 -37.96 8.21
C LYS A 347 -39.19 -36.97 8.03
N THR A 348 -39.14 -36.18 6.94
CA THR A 348 -39.61 -36.58 5.59
C THR A 348 -39.33 -35.48 4.56
N ALA A 349 -38.89 -35.89 3.37
CA ALA A 349 -39.02 -35.17 2.11
C ALA A 349 -40.28 -35.68 1.39
N ASP A 350 -40.98 -34.84 0.61
CA ASP A 350 -41.04 -35.01 -0.86
C ASP A 350 -41.80 -33.86 -1.60
N LYS A 351 -41.22 -33.53 -2.76
CA LYS A 351 -41.71 -33.10 -4.09
C LYS A 351 -43.01 -32.31 -4.38
N SER A 352 -42.77 -31.34 -5.29
CA SER A 352 -43.42 -31.09 -6.61
C SER A 352 -44.81 -30.42 -6.60
N THR A 353 -45.23 -29.56 -7.54
CA THR A 353 -45.07 -29.52 -9.01
C THR A 353 -45.52 -28.16 -9.59
N ASP A 354 -44.90 -27.79 -10.72
CA ASP A 354 -45.42 -27.12 -11.95
C ASP A 354 -46.19 -25.77 -11.99
N LYS A 355 -45.59 -24.85 -12.79
CA LYS A 355 -46.10 -24.19 -14.03
C LYS A 355 -47.53 -23.61 -14.03
N SER A 356 -47.74 -22.37 -14.46
CA SER A 356 -47.78 -21.89 -15.87
C SER A 356 -47.96 -20.36 -15.85
N ALA A 357 -47.12 -19.56 -16.51
CA ALA A 357 -47.26 -19.05 -17.88
C ALA A 357 -48.53 -18.21 -18.13
N GLU A 358 -48.35 -16.89 -18.35
CA GLU A 358 -49.21 -16.12 -19.25
C GLU A 358 -48.36 -15.09 -20.03
N LYS A 359 -48.63 -15.05 -21.34
CA LYS A 359 -48.01 -14.24 -22.40
C LYS A 359 -48.95 -13.08 -22.75
N SER A 360 -48.38 -11.94 -23.13
CA SER A 360 -48.66 -11.19 -24.39
C SER A 360 -47.93 -9.85 -24.30
N ASP A 361 -46.91 -9.54 -25.12
CA ASP A 361 -46.98 -9.10 -26.54
C ASP A 361 -47.75 -7.76 -26.65
N SER A 362 -47.29 -6.67 -27.27
CA SER A 362 -46.44 -6.54 -28.46
C SER A 362 -46.02 -5.08 -28.70
N GLY A 363 -44.86 -4.92 -29.37
CA GLY A 363 -44.54 -3.86 -30.35
C GLY A 363 -44.19 -2.47 -29.83
N ASP A 364 -43.36 -1.65 -30.49
CA ASP A 364 -42.54 -1.78 -31.69
C ASP A 364 -41.71 -0.48 -31.73
N ASN A 365 -40.38 -0.53 -31.93
CA ASN A 365 -39.71 0.48 -32.77
C ASN A 365 -38.26 0.13 -33.11
N THR A 366 -38.06 -0.02 -34.40
CA THR A 366 -36.83 0.07 -35.18
C THR A 366 -35.98 1.32 -34.92
N GLY A 367 -34.64 1.20 -34.99
CA GLY A 367 -33.78 2.34 -35.37
C GLY A 367 -32.34 2.36 -34.85
N ALA A 368 -31.40 2.20 -35.80
CA ALA A 368 -30.06 2.82 -35.82
C ALA A 368 -28.90 2.23 -34.95
N LYS A 369 -28.22 1.24 -35.54
CA LYS A 369 -26.75 1.20 -35.61
C LYS A 369 -26.25 2.37 -36.48
N ALA A 370 -25.42 3.26 -35.96
CA ALA A 370 -24.28 3.88 -36.66
C ALA A 370 -23.63 5.00 -35.82
N ALA A 371 -22.48 4.71 -35.20
CA ALA A 371 -21.49 5.73 -34.83
C ALA A 371 -20.11 5.08 -34.62
N ARG A 372 -19.51 4.64 -35.72
CA ARG A 372 -18.07 4.39 -35.86
C ARG A 372 -17.61 5.10 -37.13
N LYS A 373 -17.00 6.28 -36.97
CA LYS A 373 -16.05 6.99 -37.87
C LYS A 373 -16.23 8.51 -37.75
N ALA A 374 -15.30 9.17 -37.06
CA ALA A 374 -14.94 10.56 -37.32
C ALA A 374 -13.70 10.92 -36.47
N ALA A 375 -12.50 10.74 -37.01
CA ALA A 375 -11.28 11.44 -36.58
C ALA A 375 -10.14 11.12 -37.56
N GLU A 376 -10.27 11.55 -38.82
CA GLU A 376 -9.11 11.72 -39.69
C GLU A 376 -9.46 12.74 -40.78
N LYS A 377 -8.51 13.64 -41.07
CA LYS A 377 -8.46 14.64 -42.15
C LYS A 377 -9.11 16.01 -41.91
N THR A 378 -8.31 16.90 -41.32
CA THR A 378 -8.27 18.32 -41.72
C THR A 378 -6.82 18.77 -41.74
N GLY A 379 -6.36 19.26 -42.89
CA GLY A 379 -5.03 19.84 -43.06
C GLY A 379 -4.44 19.58 -44.44
N ASP A 380 -5.17 19.96 -45.51
CA ASP A 380 -4.56 20.05 -46.84
C ASP A 380 -4.12 21.49 -47.11
N LYS A 381 -2.98 21.56 -47.79
CA LYS A 381 -2.12 22.68 -48.09
C LYS A 381 -2.77 23.66 -49.07
N ALA A 382 -2.62 24.95 -48.82
CA ALA A 382 -2.62 25.99 -49.85
C ALA A 382 -1.75 27.16 -49.41
N ALA A 383 -0.58 27.34 -50.05
CA ALA A 383 -0.01 28.63 -50.45
C ALA A 383 1.42 28.42 -51.00
N ASP A 384 1.54 28.42 -52.32
CA ASP A 384 2.78 28.75 -53.04
C ASP A 384 2.49 29.98 -53.92
N LYS A 385 3.43 30.93 -53.90
CA LYS A 385 3.70 32.04 -54.87
C LYS A 385 2.71 33.19 -55.11
N ALA A 386 3.13 34.37 -54.62
CA ALA A 386 3.26 35.64 -55.35
C ALA A 386 4.06 36.61 -54.43
N GLY A 387 5.02 37.45 -54.82
CA GLY A 387 5.58 37.86 -56.09
C GLY A 387 6.80 38.75 -55.82
N ASP A 388 7.63 38.90 -56.85
CA ASP A 388 8.86 39.68 -56.93
C ASP A 388 8.62 41.21 -56.90
N ARG A 389 9.68 41.95 -56.49
CA ARG A 389 10.03 43.37 -56.78
C ARG A 389 9.68 44.52 -55.81
N THR A 390 10.79 45.06 -55.29
CA THR A 390 11.33 46.44 -55.44
C THR A 390 11.35 47.41 -54.25
N ALA A 391 12.55 48.02 -54.14
CA ALA A 391 12.99 49.21 -53.39
C ALA A 391 13.06 49.05 -51.86
N GLY A 392 14.20 49.13 -51.17
CA GLY A 392 15.37 49.98 -51.38
C GLY A 392 15.29 51.19 -50.46
N LYS A 393 16.22 51.28 -49.49
CA LYS A 393 16.94 52.50 -49.02
C LYS A 393 17.21 52.52 -47.49
N ALA A 394 18.50 52.35 -47.18
CA ALA A 394 19.34 53.07 -46.21
C ALA A 394 18.97 53.18 -44.72
N ALA A 395 19.94 52.77 -43.90
CA ALA A 395 20.71 53.61 -42.95
C ALA A 395 20.76 53.10 -41.50
N SER A 396 22.01 53.01 -41.04
CA SER A 396 22.53 52.95 -39.66
C SER A 396 22.54 51.61 -38.93
#